data_AF-A0A699WR68-F1
#
_entry.id   AF-A0A699WR68-F1
#
_cell.length_a   1.000
_cell.length_b   1.000
_cell.length_c   1.000
_cell.angle_alpha   90.00
_cell.angle_beta   90.00
_cell.angle_gamma   90.00
#
_symmetry.space_group_name_H-M   'P 1'
#
loop_
_entity.id
_entity.type
_entity.pdbx_description
1 polymer ?
#
loop_
_entity_poly.entity_id
_entity_poly.type
_entity_poly.pdbx_seq_one_letter_code
_entity_poly.pdbx_strand_id
1 'polypeptide(L)'
;MKRRGPPSPDNRHPPALVEKSPGIKKNKAKDELPKAPNERKPSEKVVTHDGHPDQTVTIGGNLTTECMTDIIEILRKHADAFAWTLTDMTGIPRFIAEHELKIYPHIEPRVQRKR
;
A
#
# COMPACT_ATOMS: atom_id res chain seq x y z
N MET A 1 19.93 -71.86 29.28
CA MET A 1 19.13 -71.03 28.34
C MET A 1 19.69 -71.29 26.94
N LYS A 2 19.16 -72.25 26.15
CA LYS A 2 18.13 -72.09 25.09
C LYS A 2 18.46 -70.89 24.16
N ARG A 3 18.74 -71.01 22.84
CA ARG A 3 18.67 -72.11 21.84
C ARG A 3 19.64 -71.79 20.67
N ARG A 4 20.45 -72.74 20.18
CA ARG A 4 20.35 -73.45 18.87
C ARG A 4 19.72 -72.66 17.70
N GLY A 5 20.48 -72.39 16.63
CA GLY A 5 19.97 -72.35 15.23
C GLY A 5 19.78 -73.78 14.66
N PRO A 6 19.41 -74.06 13.39
CA PRO A 6 19.48 -73.26 12.14
C PRO A 6 18.13 -73.31 11.34
N PRO A 7 18.08 -73.41 9.99
CA PRO A 7 18.21 -72.39 8.94
C PRO A 7 16.88 -72.11 8.18
N SER A 8 16.93 -71.21 7.19
CA SER A 8 15.85 -70.81 6.26
C SER A 8 15.04 -71.95 5.63
N PRO A 9 13.83 -71.66 5.12
CA PRO A 9 13.38 -72.14 3.82
C PRO A 9 13.35 -70.94 2.86
N ASP A 10 14.30 -70.84 1.97
CA ASP A 10 14.32 -71.52 0.67
C ASP A 10 13.75 -70.61 -0.42
N ASN A 11 14.59 -70.44 -1.43
CA ASN A 11 14.39 -69.64 -2.61
C ASN A 11 13.15 -70.10 -3.36
N ARG A 12 12.23 -69.17 -3.61
CA ARG A 12 11.57 -69.15 -4.92
C ARG A 12 11.68 -67.75 -5.49
N HIS A 13 12.77 -67.53 -6.20
CA HIS A 13 12.83 -66.52 -7.24
C HIS A 13 12.29 -67.15 -8.52
N PRO A 14 11.20 -66.63 -9.10
CA PRO A 14 11.07 -66.59 -10.54
C PRO A 14 11.69 -65.28 -11.06
N PRO A 15 12.43 -65.34 -12.17
CA PRO A 15 13.14 -64.19 -12.73
C PRO A 15 12.19 -63.23 -13.48
N ALA A 16 12.59 -61.96 -13.42
CA ALA A 16 12.28 -60.80 -14.26
C ALA A 16 11.18 -60.92 -15.33
N LEU A 17 10.16 -60.06 -15.24
CA LEU A 17 9.77 -59.21 -16.37
C LEU A 17 9.24 -57.85 -15.87
N VAL A 18 9.68 -56.82 -16.59
CA VAL A 18 9.55 -55.37 -16.40
C VAL A 18 8.19 -54.86 -15.90
N GLU A 19 8.18 -53.83 -15.05
CA GLU A 19 7.31 -52.64 -15.18
C GLU A 19 7.94 -51.49 -14.36
N LYS A 20 7.90 -50.28 -14.92
CA LYS A 20 8.80 -49.15 -14.65
C LYS A 20 8.51 -48.43 -13.33
N SER A 21 9.56 -48.09 -12.58
CA SER A 21 9.51 -47.07 -11.52
C SER A 21 9.30 -45.68 -12.12
N PRO A 22 8.35 -44.85 -11.66
CA PRO A 22 8.38 -43.42 -11.92
C PRO A 22 9.39 -42.77 -10.97
N GLY A 23 10.38 -42.11 -11.57
CA GLY A 23 11.54 -41.55 -10.89
C GLY A 23 11.24 -40.40 -9.92
N ILE A 24 12.08 -40.32 -8.89
CA ILE A 24 12.22 -39.19 -7.98
C ILE A 24 12.72 -37.99 -8.79
N LYS A 25 11.87 -36.97 -8.99
CA LYS A 25 12.31 -35.64 -9.41
C LYS A 25 12.29 -34.69 -8.22
N LYS A 26 13.48 -34.20 -7.88
CA LYS A 26 13.74 -33.13 -6.92
C LYS A 26 12.96 -31.88 -7.31
N ASN A 27 12.10 -31.35 -6.44
CA ASN A 27 11.56 -30.01 -6.59
C ASN A 27 12.08 -29.11 -5.48
N LYS A 28 12.85 -28.11 -5.91
CA LYS A 28 13.41 -27.01 -5.13
C LYS A 28 12.33 -26.36 -4.26
N ALA A 29 12.64 -26.19 -2.98
CA ALA A 29 12.04 -25.16 -2.16
C ALA A 29 12.25 -23.80 -2.87
N LYS A 30 11.15 -23.12 -3.16
CA LYS A 30 11.13 -21.68 -3.38
C LYS A 30 10.40 -21.10 -2.17
N ASP A 31 11.13 -20.36 -1.35
CA ASP A 31 10.55 -19.40 -0.42
C ASP A 31 9.62 -18.48 -1.22
N GLU A 32 8.31 -18.68 -1.08
CA GLU A 32 7.33 -17.68 -1.49
C GLU A 32 7.05 -16.79 -0.28
N LEU A 33 7.68 -15.61 -0.31
CA LEU A 33 7.31 -14.44 0.47
C LEU A 33 5.78 -14.23 0.35
N PRO A 34 5.04 -13.91 1.44
CA PRO A 34 3.59 -13.69 1.36
C PRO A 34 3.30 -12.61 0.30
N LYS A 35 2.64 -12.99 -0.79
CA LYS A 35 2.13 -12.06 -1.80
C LYS A 35 1.18 -11.10 -1.10
N ALA A 36 1.61 -9.84 -0.96
CA ALA A 36 0.75 -8.77 -0.51
C ALA A 36 -0.53 -8.73 -1.39
N PRO A 37 -1.74 -8.74 -0.81
CA PRO A 37 -2.96 -8.52 -1.57
C PRO A 37 -3.00 -7.04 -2.00
N ASN A 38 -2.42 -6.72 -3.16
CA ASN A 38 -2.58 -5.42 -3.80
C ASN A 38 -3.55 -5.57 -4.99
N GLU A 39 -4.74 -6.13 -4.72
CA GLU A 39 -5.86 -6.01 -5.63
C GLU A 39 -6.41 -4.59 -5.50
N ARG A 40 -5.90 -3.69 -6.34
CA ARG A 40 -6.43 -2.32 -6.42
C ARG A 40 -7.81 -2.37 -7.07
N LYS A 41 -8.86 -2.38 -6.25
CA LYS A 41 -10.22 -2.14 -6.70
C LYS A 41 -10.30 -0.79 -7.44
N PRO A 42 -11.10 -0.69 -8.52
CA PRO A 42 -11.19 0.52 -9.33
C PRO A 42 -11.67 1.70 -8.47
N SER A 43 -11.02 2.85 -8.64
CA SER A 43 -11.41 4.09 -7.95
C SER A 43 -12.66 4.70 -8.58
N GLU A 44 -13.51 5.31 -7.76
CA GLU A 44 -14.72 6.00 -8.20
C GLU A 44 -14.51 7.52 -8.22
N LYS A 45 -15.04 8.19 -9.24
CA LYS A 45 -15.06 9.65 -9.31
C LYS A 45 -16.41 10.16 -8.83
N VAL A 46 -16.39 11.02 -7.83
CA VAL A 46 -17.61 11.56 -7.21
C VAL A 46 -17.61 13.08 -7.31
N VAL A 47 -18.75 13.64 -7.69
CA VAL A 47 -19.01 15.09 -7.62
C VAL A 47 -19.34 15.46 -6.17
N THR A 48 -18.55 16.36 -5.63
CA THR A 48 -18.67 16.81 -4.23
C THR A 48 -19.48 18.10 -4.10
N HIS A 49 -19.54 18.92 -5.14
CA HIS A 49 -20.18 20.24 -5.12
C HIS A 49 -21.11 20.43 -6.34
N ASP A 50 -22.41 20.63 -6.11
CA ASP A 50 -23.41 20.71 -7.20
C ASP A 50 -23.20 21.92 -8.12
N GLY A 51 -22.69 23.04 -7.58
CA GLY A 51 -22.36 24.23 -8.36
C GLY A 51 -21.13 24.09 -9.27
N HIS A 52 -20.35 23.02 -9.11
CA HIS A 52 -19.11 22.78 -9.86
C HIS A 52 -19.01 21.29 -10.25
N PRO A 53 -19.83 20.82 -11.20
CA PRO A 53 -19.87 19.41 -11.58
C PRO A 53 -18.55 18.90 -12.19
N ASP A 54 -17.72 19.80 -12.72
CA ASP A 54 -16.42 19.49 -13.29
C ASP A 54 -15.36 19.18 -12.20
N GLN A 55 -15.65 19.55 -10.94
CA GLN A 55 -14.78 19.39 -9.80
C GLN A 55 -15.10 18.07 -9.06
N THR A 56 -14.42 17.00 -9.47
CA THR A 56 -14.62 15.66 -8.92
C THR A 56 -13.46 15.21 -8.03
N VAL A 57 -13.77 14.46 -6.95
CA VAL A 57 -12.77 13.75 -6.13
C VAL A 57 -12.72 12.29 -6.56
N THR A 58 -11.51 11.73 -6.58
CA THR A 58 -11.31 10.29 -6.83
C THR A 58 -11.16 9.56 -5.51
N ILE A 59 -12.07 8.63 -5.21
CA ILE A 59 -12.06 7.81 -4.00
C ILE A 59 -11.53 6.42 -4.36
N GLY A 60 -10.59 5.91 -3.56
CA GLY A 60 -10.03 4.57 -3.77
C GLY A 60 -11.07 3.47 -3.58
N GLY A 61 -11.10 2.48 -4.49
CA GLY A 61 -12.13 1.42 -4.46
C GLY A 61 -11.98 0.39 -3.34
N ASN A 62 -10.94 0.48 -2.52
CA ASN A 62 -10.66 -0.49 -1.46
C ASN A 62 -11.41 -0.18 -0.14
N LEU A 63 -12.64 0.31 -0.27
CA LEU A 63 -13.53 0.68 0.82
C LEU A 63 -14.77 -0.22 0.81
N THR A 64 -15.41 -0.36 1.96
CA THR A 64 -16.78 -0.90 2.03
C THR A 64 -17.77 0.11 1.47
N THR A 65 -18.96 -0.34 1.07
CA THR A 65 -20.03 0.54 0.59
C THR A 65 -20.43 1.56 1.64
N GLU A 66 -20.49 1.17 2.91
CA GLU A 66 -20.82 2.07 4.04
C GLU A 66 -19.75 3.15 4.23
N CYS A 67 -18.46 2.79 4.28
CA CYS A 67 -17.39 3.78 4.38
C CYS A 67 -17.37 4.72 3.17
N MET A 68 -17.71 4.20 1.99
CA MET A 68 -17.79 5.00 0.77
C MET A 68 -18.91 6.04 0.84
N THR A 69 -20.11 5.66 1.31
CA THR A 69 -21.21 6.62 1.52
C THR A 69 -20.86 7.67 2.56
N ASP A 70 -20.26 7.27 3.68
CA ASP A 70 -19.87 8.19 4.75
C ASP A 70 -18.85 9.22 4.27
N ILE A 71 -17.87 8.78 3.49
CA ILE A 71 -16.87 9.68 2.90
C ILE A 71 -17.53 10.66 1.93
N ILE A 72 -18.45 10.20 1.08
CA ILE A 72 -19.15 11.08 0.13
C ILE A 72 -19.97 12.13 0.88
N GLU A 73 -20.66 11.75 1.95
CA GLU A 73 -21.41 12.69 2.80
C GLU A 73 -20.51 13.72 3.46
N ILE A 74 -19.39 13.30 4.05
CA ILE A 74 -18.41 14.19 4.69
C ILE A 74 -17.84 15.18 3.66
N LEU A 75 -17.45 14.68 2.49
CA LEU A 75 -16.91 15.52 1.42
C LEU A 75 -17.93 16.56 0.97
N ARG A 76 -19.20 16.17 0.76
CA ARG A 76 -20.28 17.10 0.36
C ARG A 76 -20.58 18.13 1.44
N LYS A 77 -20.58 17.72 2.70
CA LYS A 77 -20.83 18.61 3.85
C LYS A 77 -19.74 19.69 4.01
N HIS A 78 -18.52 19.39 3.58
CA HIS A 78 -17.36 20.28 3.71
C HIS A 78 -16.81 20.70 2.34
N ALA A 79 -17.68 20.80 1.33
CA ALA A 79 -17.28 21.14 -0.04
C ALA A 79 -16.66 22.54 -0.17
N ASP A 80 -16.95 23.43 0.78
CA ASP A 80 -16.42 24.81 0.91
C ASP A 80 -15.01 24.86 1.50
N ALA A 81 -14.57 23.82 2.20
CA ALA A 81 -13.22 23.74 2.77
C ALA A 81 -12.14 23.42 1.71
N PHE A 82 -12.56 22.95 0.53
CA PHE A 82 -11.66 22.64 -0.57
C PHE A 82 -11.50 23.85 -1.49
N ALA A 83 -10.25 24.24 -1.75
CA ALA A 83 -9.94 25.24 -2.74
C ALA A 83 -9.87 24.60 -4.13
N TRP A 84 -11.00 24.56 -4.82
CA TRP A 84 -11.11 23.90 -6.11
C TRP A 84 -10.42 24.64 -7.25
N THR A 85 -10.33 25.96 -7.14
CA THR A 85 -9.61 26.83 -8.05
C THR A 85 -8.55 27.64 -7.31
N LEU A 86 -7.57 28.15 -8.04
CA LEU A 86 -6.55 29.06 -7.48
C LEU A 86 -7.17 30.30 -6.83
N THR A 87 -8.34 30.74 -7.31
CA THR A 87 -9.09 31.87 -6.75
C THR A 87 -9.65 31.55 -5.37
N ASP A 88 -9.99 30.28 -5.10
CA ASP A 88 -10.51 29.84 -3.81
C ASP A 88 -9.42 29.75 -2.73
N MET A 89 -8.15 29.65 -3.13
CA MET A 89 -7.02 29.79 -2.22
C MET A 89 -6.77 31.26 -1.91
N THR A 90 -7.53 31.83 -0.97
CA THR A 90 -7.15 33.11 -0.37
C THR A 90 -5.85 32.88 0.39
N GLY A 91 -4.72 33.34 -0.15
CA GLY A 91 -3.42 33.23 0.50
C GLY A 91 -3.46 33.76 1.95
N ILE A 92 -2.48 33.39 2.75
CA ILE A 92 -2.41 33.86 4.14
C ILE A 92 -2.32 35.40 4.12
N PRO A 93 -3.26 36.11 4.79
CA PRO A 93 -3.24 37.56 4.83
C PRO A 93 -1.88 38.10 5.28
N ARG A 94 -1.43 39.18 4.63
CA ARG A 94 -0.11 39.75 4.90
C ARG A 94 0.09 40.07 6.39
N PHE A 95 -0.91 40.60 7.09
CA PHE A 95 -0.80 40.91 8.52
C PHE A 95 -0.60 39.67 9.42
N ILE A 96 -0.89 38.45 8.92
CA ILE A 96 -0.64 37.18 9.61
C ILE A 96 0.75 36.63 9.24
N ALA A 97 1.10 36.73 7.95
CA ALA A 97 2.36 36.19 7.43
C ALA A 97 3.58 37.12 7.65
N GLU A 98 3.35 38.42 7.79
CA GLU A 98 4.39 39.43 7.98
C GLU A 98 4.88 39.41 9.42
N HIS A 99 6.17 39.14 9.58
CA HIS A 99 6.86 39.26 10.85
C HIS A 99 7.73 40.52 10.84
N GLU A 100 7.57 41.36 11.86
CA GLU A 100 8.41 42.53 12.05
C GLU A 100 9.62 42.18 12.93
N LEU A 101 10.83 42.37 12.39
CA LEU A 101 12.03 42.31 13.18
C LEU A 101 12.16 43.59 14.00
N LYS A 102 12.03 43.50 15.33
CA LYS A 102 12.28 44.63 16.23
C LYS A 102 13.76 45.02 16.17
N ILE A 103 14.06 46.08 15.42
CA ILE A 103 15.39 46.68 15.33
C ILE A 103 15.44 47.99 16.13
N TYR A 104 16.57 48.26 16.76
CA TYR A 104 16.80 49.59 17.32
C TYR A 104 17.08 50.58 16.19
N PRO A 105 16.33 51.69 16.08
CA PRO A 105 16.45 52.62 14.95
C PRO A 105 17.82 53.31 14.87
N HIS A 106 18.60 53.26 15.95
CA HIS A 106 19.93 53.85 16.05
C HIS A 106 21.07 52.87 15.74
N ILE A 107 20.78 51.65 15.29
CA ILE A 107 21.80 50.68 14.90
C ILE A 107 22.01 50.72 13.39
N GLU A 108 23.25 50.94 12.98
CA GLU A 108 23.62 50.94 11.57
C GLU A 108 23.62 49.50 10.99
N PRO A 109 23.11 49.32 9.76
CA PRO A 109 23.18 48.03 9.07
C PRO A 109 24.61 47.57 8.84
N ARG A 110 24.91 46.29 9.11
CA ARG A 110 26.25 45.71 8.88
C ARG A 110 26.29 44.90 7.60
N VAL A 111 27.19 45.25 6.69
CA VAL A 111 27.44 44.47 5.46
C VAL A 111 28.33 43.27 5.78
N GLN A 112 27.84 42.06 5.52
CA GLN A 112 28.60 40.82 5.66
C GLN A 112 29.10 40.32 4.30
N ARG A 113 30.39 39.98 4.19
CA ARG A 113 30.95 39.36 2.98
C ARG A 113 30.44 37.92 2.85
N LYS A 114 30.19 37.48 1.61
CA LYS A 114 29.94 36.06 1.31
C LYS A 114 31.12 35.21 1.82
N ARG A 115 30.81 34.02 2.34
CA ARG A 115 31.83 33.03 2.75
C ARG A 115 32.60 32.52 1.55
#